data_AF-A0A2V6UVK8-F1
#
_entry.id   AF-A0A2V6UVK8-F1
#
_cell.length_a   1.000
_cell.length_b   1.000
_cell.length_c   1.000
_cell.angle_alpha   90.00
_cell.angle_beta   90.00
_cell.angle_gamma   90.00
#
_symmetry.space_group_name_H-M   'P 1'
#
loop_
_entity.id
_entity.type
_entity.pdbx_description
1 polymer ?
#
loop_
_entity_poly.entity_id
_entity_poly.type
_entity_poly.pdbx_seq_one_letter_code
_entity_poly.pdbx_strand_id
1 'polypeptide(L)' 'CRVGAVTRRTLGPRLAAAFEHAHMLVFHPRDATPAALQALLDAGWSTTDIVTLSQIVAFLSFQIRVVTGLRALAGHP' A
#
# COMPACT_ATOMS: atom_id res chain seq x y z
N CYS A 1 -9.41 -3.53 1.93
CA CYS A 1 -9.86 -3.23 3.31
C CYS A 1 -10.06 -1.72 3.45
N ARG A 2 -11.15 -1.26 4.07
CA ARG A 2 -11.36 0.16 4.41
C ARG A 2 -10.80 0.45 5.80
N VAL A 3 -10.14 1.60 5.97
CA VAL A 3 -9.67 2.06 7.27
C VAL A 3 -10.89 2.36 8.16
N GLY A 4 -10.85 1.92 9.42
CA GLY A 4 -11.93 2.14 10.38
C GLY A 4 -12.18 3.63 10.64
N ALA A 5 -13.40 3.99 11.03
CA ALA A 5 -13.78 5.39 11.24
C ALA A 5 -12.93 6.11 12.32
N VAL A 6 -12.58 5.40 13.40
CA VAL A 6 -11.70 5.91 14.47
C VAL A 6 -10.32 6.22 13.88
N THR A 7 -9.70 5.25 13.21
CA THR A 7 -8.39 5.37 12.59
C THR A 7 -8.35 6.48 11.54
N ARG A 8 -9.39 6.63 10.72
CA ARG A 8 -9.49 7.70 9.72
C ARG A 8 -9.53 9.09 10.36
N ARG A 9 -10.18 9.27 11.51
CA ARG A 9 -10.15 10.53 12.26
C ARG A 9 -8.77 10.83 12.83
N THR A 10 -8.07 9.82 13.35
CA THR A 10 -6.73 9.99 13.94
C THR A 10 -5.66 10.28 12.88
N LEU A 11 -5.68 9.57 11.76
CA LEU A 11 -4.66 9.68 10.70
C LEU A 11 -4.96 10.79 9.68
N GLY A 12 -6.20 11.27 9.63
CA GLY A 12 -6.67 12.17 8.59
C GLY A 12 -6.89 11.48 7.23
N PRO A 13 -7.53 12.18 6.27
CA PRO A 13 -7.95 11.61 4.99
C PRO A 13 -6.77 11.19 4.11
N ARG A 14 -5.71 12.01 4.06
CA ARG A 14 -4.52 11.75 3.23
C ARG A 14 -3.85 10.42 3.59
N LEU A 15 -3.57 10.21 4.88
CA LEU A 15 -2.84 9.02 5.34
C LEU A 15 -3.74 7.78 5.39
N ALA A 16 -5.04 7.94 5.70
CA ALA A 16 -6.00 6.83 5.59
C ALA A 16 -6.09 6.30 4.14
N ALA A 17 -6.18 7.18 3.15
CA ALA A 17 -6.20 6.79 1.73
C ALA A 17 -4.91 6.05 1.32
N ALA A 18 -3.74 6.50 1.81
CA ALA A 18 -2.47 5.83 1.55
C ALA A 18 -2.43 4.40 2.10
N PHE A 19 -2.98 4.16 3.30
CA PHE A 19 -3.07 2.81 3.87
C PHE A 19 -4.04 1.92 3.11
N GLU A 20 -5.19 2.45 2.67
CA GLU A 20 -6.13 1.70 1.82
C GLU A 20 -5.48 1.31 0.49
N HIS A 21 -4.73 2.23 -0.13
CA HIS A 21 -3.96 1.96 -1.35
C HIS A 21 -2.85 0.92 -1.14
N ALA A 22 -2.05 1.05 -0.07
CA ALA A 22 -1.01 0.08 0.25
C ALA A 22 -1.60 -1.32 0.47
N HIS A 23 -2.72 -1.43 1.18
CA HIS A 23 -3.42 -2.69 1.35
C HIS A 23 -3.90 -3.27 0.02
N MET A 24 -4.48 -2.44 -0.86
CA MET A 24 -4.88 -2.88 -2.20
C MET A 24 -3.68 -3.41 -2.99
N LEU A 25 -2.56 -2.68 -3.05
CA LEU A 25 -1.37 -3.11 -3.78
C LEU A 25 -0.78 -4.42 -3.24
N VAL A 26 -0.82 -4.64 -1.92
CA VAL A 26 -0.22 -5.83 -1.30
C VAL A 26 -1.10 -7.07 -1.46
N PHE A 27 -2.41 -6.95 -1.23
CA PHE A 27 -3.31 -8.11 -1.14
C PHE A 27 -4.19 -8.31 -2.38
N HIS A 28 -4.45 -7.23 -3.12
CA HIS A 28 -5.38 -7.21 -4.24
C HIS A 28 -4.83 -6.41 -5.44
N PRO A 29 -3.57 -6.62 -5.87
CA PRO A 29 -2.94 -5.76 -6.89
C PRO A 29 -3.69 -5.76 -8.23
N ARG A 30 -4.45 -6.82 -8.54
CA ARG A 30 -5.29 -6.91 -9.74
C ARG A 30 -6.51 -5.99 -9.72
N ASP A 31 -6.90 -5.51 -8.54
CA ASP A 31 -8.05 -4.61 -8.35
C ASP A 31 -7.63 -3.13 -8.45
N ALA A 32 -6.37 -2.86 -8.86
CA ALA A 32 -5.89 -1.52 -9.13
C ALA A 32 -6.66 -0.91 -10.31
N THR A 33 -7.47 0.10 -10.01
CA THR A 33 -8.37 0.76 -10.97
C THR A 33 -8.13 2.27 -10.97
N PRO A 34 -8.54 2.98 -12.04
CA PRO A 34 -8.50 4.44 -12.06
C PRO A 34 -9.23 5.09 -10.87
N ALA A 35 -10.33 4.48 -10.40
CA ALA A 35 -11.07 4.95 -9.24
C ALA A 35 -10.25 4.87 -7.93
N ALA A 36 -9.40 3.85 -7.78
CA ALA A 36 -8.51 3.73 -6.62
C ALA A 36 -7.44 4.84 -6.62
N LEU A 37 -6.93 5.22 -7.79
CA LEU A 37 -5.99 6.33 -7.92
C LEU A 37 -6.69 7.68 -7.68
N GLN A 38 -7.91 7.84 -8.18
CA GLN A 38 -8.70 9.05 -7.96
C GLN A 38 -8.94 9.31 -6.47
N ALA A 39 -9.23 8.27 -5.69
CA ALA A 39 -9.42 8.41 -4.24
C ALA A 39 -8.19 8.99 -3.50
N LEU A 40 -6.97 8.76 -4.01
CA LEU A 40 -5.75 9.36 -3.48
C LEU A 40 -5.63 10.84 -3.88
N LEU A 41 -5.95 11.17 -5.14
CA LEU A 41 -5.96 12.54 -5.62
C LEU A 41 -6.97 13.39 -4.82
N ASP A 42 -8.17 12.85 -4.59
CA ASP A 42 -9.23 13.50 -3.78
C ASP A 42 -8.80 13.68 -2.32
N ALA A 43 -7.93 12.80 -1.81
CA ALA A 43 -7.33 12.91 -0.48
C ALA A 43 -6.11 13.86 -0.44
N GLY A 44 -5.82 14.55 -1.56
CA GLY A 44 -4.79 15.58 -1.68
C GLY A 44 -3.40 15.08 -2.04
N TRP A 45 -3.25 13.83 -2.51
CA TRP A 45 -1.97 13.34 -3.05
C TRP A 45 -1.70 13.92 -4.43
N SER A 46 -0.44 14.19 -4.75
CA SER A 46 -0.03 14.43 -6.14
C SER A 46 0.20 13.12 -6.87
N THR A 47 0.13 13.12 -8.21
CA THR A 47 0.47 11.94 -9.02
C THR A 47 1.87 11.42 -8.73
N THR A 48 2.84 12.32 -8.56
CA THR A 48 4.23 11.98 -8.21
C THR A 48 4.30 11.28 -6.85
N ASP A 49 3.56 11.77 -5.85
CA ASP A 49 3.51 11.16 -4.53
C ASP A 49 2.87 9.76 -4.59
N ILE A 50 1.83 9.57 -5.40
CA ILE A 50 1.17 8.28 -5.59
C ILE A 50 2.14 7.25 -6.20
N VAL A 51 2.88 7.64 -7.24
CA VAL A 51 3.88 6.76 -7.87
C VAL A 51 4.96 6.40 -6.85
N THR A 52 5.48 7.41 -6.14
CA THR A 52 6.53 7.22 -5.11
C THR A 52 6.06 6.27 -4.01
N LEU A 53 4.85 6.48 -3.48
CA LEU A 53 4.25 5.61 -2.47
C LEU A 53 4.12 4.17 -2.97
N SER A 54 3.62 4.00 -4.20
CA SER A 54 3.41 2.68 -4.81
C SER A 54 4.74 1.94 -5.00
N GLN A 55 5.79 2.65 -5.39
CA GLN A 55 7.14 2.10 -5.55
C GLN A 55 7.74 1.67 -4.21
N ILE A 56 7.57 2.45 -3.15
CA ILE A 56 8.02 2.08 -1.80
C ILE A 56 7.33 0.79 -1.33
N VAL A 57 6.00 0.70 -1.52
CA VAL A 57 5.23 -0.51 -1.17
C VAL A 57 5.71 -1.73 -1.97
N ALA A 58 5.96 -1.57 -3.27
CA ALA A 58 6.46 -2.65 -4.12
C ALA A 58 7.87 -3.10 -3.71
N PHE A 59 8.78 -2.16 -3.45
CA PHE A 59 10.14 -2.46 -3.03
C PHE A 59 10.17 -3.19 -1.69
N LEU A 60 9.42 -2.72 -0.69
CA LEU A 60 9.32 -3.39 0.60
C LEU A 60 8.71 -4.80 0.46
N SER A 61 7.68 -4.96 -0.37
CA SER A 61 7.07 -6.27 -0.64
C SER A 61 8.08 -7.25 -1.27
N PHE A 62 8.92 -6.75 -2.19
CA PHE A 62 10.02 -7.54 -2.75
C PHE A 62 11.04 -7.93 -1.69
N GLN A 63 11.49 -7.00 -0.85
CA GLN A 63 12.45 -7.27 0.23
C GLN A 63 11.94 -8.36 1.19
N ILE A 64 10.67 -8.28 1.60
CA ILE A 64 10.04 -9.28 2.46
C ILE A 64 10.08 -10.65 1.78
N ARG A 65 9.65 -10.75 0.52
CA ARG A 65 9.65 -12.03 -0.23
C ARG A 65 11.05 -12.61 -0.39
N VAL A 66 12.06 -11.77 -0.64
CA VAL A 66 13.47 -12.21 -0.73
C VAL A 66 13.92 -12.78 0.61
N VAL A 67 13.71 -12.07 1.72
CA VAL A 67 14.10 -12.55 3.06
C VAL A 67 13.40 -13.86 3.40
N THR A 68 12.08 -13.95 3.17
CA THR A 68 11.32 -15.18 3.40
C THR A 68 11.83 -16.32 2.52
N GLY A 69 12.12 -16.07 1.24
CA GLY A 69 12.67 -17.07 0.33
C GLY A 69 14.04 -17.60 0.77
N LEU A 70 14.95 -16.71 1.19
CA LEU A 70 16.27 -17.09 1.69
C LEU A 70 16.19 -17.89 2.99
N ARG A 71 15.30 -17.50 3.92
CA ARG A 71 15.03 -18.24 5.16
C ARG A 71 14.53 -19.66 4.88
N ALA A 72 13.58 -19.80 3.96
CA ALA A 72 13.07 -21.10 3.52
C ALA A 72 14.18 -21.99 2.92
N LEU A 73 15.06 -21.43 2.06
CA LEU A 73 16.20 -22.16 1.50
C LEU A 73 17.23 -22.59 2.55
N ALA A 74 17.41 -21.81 3.61
CA ALA A 74 18.31 -22.13 4.72
C ALA A 74 17.72 -23.17 5.70
N GLY A 75 16.48 -23.64 5.49
CA GLY A 75 15.81 -24.56 6.42
C GLY A 75 15.35 -23.91 7.72
N HIS A 76 15.27 -22.57 7.74
CA HIS A 76 14.76 -21.79 8.86
C HIS A 76 13.39 -21.20 8.44
N PRO A 77 12.26 -21.85 8.79
CA PRO A 77 10.94 -21.32 8.44
C PRO A 77 10.65 -19.95 9.06
#